data_AF-A0A3B0RYL2-F1
#
_entry.id   AF-A0A3B0RYL2-F1
#
_cell.length_a   1.000
_cell.length_b   1.000
_cell.length_c   1.000
_cell.angle_alpha   90.00
_cell.angle_beta   90.00
_cell.angle_gamma   90.00
#
_symmetry.space_group_name_H-M   'P 1'
#
loop_
_entity.id
_entity.type
_entity.pdbx_description
1 polymer ?
#
loop_
_entity_poly.entity_id
_entity_poly.type
_entity_poly.pdbx_seq_one_letter_code
_entity_poly.pdbx_strand_id
1 'polypeptide(L)' 'MAGRRVGNAVTRNRVKRRIRAAISQIPLRDGTSYIVIASTAVRTVEFEQLVDWLYTGTGIARNRNEEER' A
#
# COMPACT_ATOMS: atom_id res chain seq x y z
N MET A 1 -9.95 1.89 2.37
CA MET A 1 -11.21 1.98 1.60
C MET A 1 -10.93 1.93 0.11
N ALA A 2 -11.84 1.34 -0.69
CA ALA A 2 -11.78 1.37 -2.16
C ALA A 2 -13.17 1.77 -2.68
N GLY A 3 -13.26 2.98 -3.25
CA GLY A 3 -14.51 3.57 -3.73
C GLY A 3 -15.03 2.92 -5.01
N ARG A 4 -16.27 3.24 -5.41
CA ARG A 4 -16.90 2.70 -6.64
C ARG A 4 -16.06 2.95 -7.91
N ARG A 5 -15.33 4.07 -7.96
CA ARG A 5 -14.45 4.44 -9.08
C ARG A 5 -13.29 3.47 -9.31
N VAL A 6 -12.91 2.66 -8.30
CA VAL A 6 -11.84 1.66 -8.41
C VAL A 6 -12.27 0.47 -9.29
N GLY A 7 -13.57 0.18 -9.36
CA GLY A 7 -14.13 -0.88 -10.21
C GLY A 7 -15.20 -1.71 -9.50
N ASN A 8 -15.49 -2.88 -10.07
CA ASN A 8 -16.46 -3.83 -9.52
C ASN A 8 -16.03 -4.40 -8.15
N ALA A 9 -16.90 -5.19 -7.53
CA ALA A 9 -16.64 -5.78 -6.21
C ALA A 9 -15.35 -6.62 -6.17
N VAL A 10 -15.10 -7.43 -7.19
CA VAL A 10 -13.92 -8.30 -7.28
C VAL A 10 -12.64 -7.47 -7.39
N THR A 11 -12.62 -6.48 -8.28
CA THR A 11 -11.49 -5.55 -8.46
C THR A 11 -11.21 -4.79 -7.16
N ARG A 12 -12.24 -4.29 -6.47
CA ARG A 12 -12.08 -3.62 -5.17
C ARG A 12 -11.50 -4.57 -4.12
N ASN A 13 -11.93 -5.83 -4.08
CA ASN A 13 -11.39 -6.82 -3.15
C ASN A 13 -9.94 -7.17 -3.46
N ARG A 14 -9.58 -7.29 -4.74
CA ARG A 14 -8.19 -7.50 -5.17
C ARG A 14 -7.31 -6.33 -4.75
N VAL A 15 -7.76 -5.08 -4.96
CA VAL A 15 -7.04 -3.88 -4.52
C VAL A 15 -6.86 -3.86 -3.00
N LYS A 16 -7.91 -4.15 -2.22
CA LYS A 16 -7.79 -4.26 -0.75
C LYS A 16 -6.79 -5.33 -0.33
N ARG A 17 -6.79 -6.50 -0.98
CA ARG A 17 -5.82 -7.57 -0.72
C ARG A 17 -4.39 -7.12 -1.03
N ARG A 18 -4.17 -6.48 -2.18
CA ARG A 18 -2.86 -5.95 -2.59
C ARG A 18 -2.34 -4.91 -1.60
N ILE A 19 -3.18 -3.97 -1.17
CA ILE A 19 -2.82 -2.96 -0.17
C ILE A 19 -2.47 -3.62 1.17
N ARG A 20 -3.26 -4.59 1.64
CA ARG A 20 -2.95 -5.29 2.90
C ARG A 20 -1.62 -6.03 2.85
N ALA A 21 -1.31 -6.67 1.72
CA ALA A 21 -0.01 -7.32 1.51
C ALA A 21 1.14 -6.31 1.49
N ALA A 22 0.94 -5.11 0.94
CA ALA A 22 1.96 -4.05 0.97
C ALA A 22 2.14 -3.48 2.39
N ILE A 23 1.05 -3.30 3.14
CA ILE A 23 1.10 -2.86 4.54
C ILE A 23 1.90 -3.84 5.41
N SER A 24 1.79 -5.16 5.19
CA SER A 24 2.56 -6.14 5.96
C SER A 24 4.07 -6.09 5.71
N GLN A 25 4.55 -5.32 4.71
CA GLN A 25 5.97 -5.13 4.45
C GLN A 25 6.56 -3.91 5.18
N ILE A 26 5.77 -3.21 5.98
CA ILE A 26 6.13 -1.91 6.55
C ILE A 26 5.97 -1.94 8.06
N PRO A 27 6.96 -1.48 8.83
CA PRO A 27 6.88 -1.42 10.29
C PRO A 27 6.03 -0.23 10.74
N LEU A 28 4.70 -0.35 10.62
CA LEU A 28 3.76 0.70 11.05
C LEU A 28 4.00 1.12 12.50
N ARG A 29 3.77 2.40 12.81
CA ARG A 29 3.96 2.92 14.17
C ARG A 29 2.84 2.44 15.08
N ASP A 30 3.21 1.91 16.24
CA ASP A 30 2.26 1.52 17.28
C ASP A 30 1.44 2.73 17.77
N GLY A 31 0.22 2.45 18.25
CA GLY A 31 -0.70 3.48 18.74
C GLY A 31 -1.26 4.40 17.65
N THR A 32 -0.95 4.18 16.36
CA THR A 32 -1.41 5.02 15.26
C THR A 32 -2.48 4.31 14.42
N SER A 33 -3.60 5.00 14.19
CA SER A 33 -4.65 4.52 13.29
C SER A 33 -4.43 5.06 11.87
N TYR A 34 -4.37 4.16 10.88
CA TYR A 34 -4.16 4.51 9.48
C TYR A 34 -5.42 4.24 8.65
N ILE A 35 -5.86 5.23 7.88
CA ILE A 35 -6.92 5.06 6.87
C ILE A 35 -6.30 5.18 5.48
N VAL A 36 -6.20 4.05 4.77
CA VAL A 36 -5.67 4.01 3.40
C VAL A 36 -6.82 4.13 2.40
N ILE A 37 -6.79 5.13 1.51
CA ILE A 37 -7.79 5.32 0.45
C ILE A 37 -7.17 4.92 -0.89
N ALA A 38 -7.71 3.86 -1.51
CA ALA A 38 -7.21 3.35 -2.78
C ALA A 38 -7.68 4.21 -3.96
N SER A 39 -6.73 4.71 -4.75
CA SER A 39 -6.99 5.25 -6.08
C SER A 39 -7.02 4.12 -7.14
N THR A 40 -7.40 4.46 -8.37
CA THR A 40 -7.41 3.50 -9.50
C THR A 40 -6.01 3.00 -9.85
N ALA A 41 -4.96 3.79 -9.60
CA ALA A 41 -3.57 3.45 -9.90
C ALA A 41 -3.06 2.21 -9.16
N VAL A 42 -3.60 1.92 -7.97
CA VAL A 42 -3.23 0.75 -7.16
C VAL A 42 -3.46 -0.58 -7.88
N ARG A 43 -4.32 -0.59 -8.91
CA ARG A 43 -4.61 -1.79 -9.70
C ARG A 43 -3.43 -2.27 -10.54
N THR A 44 -2.61 -1.33 -11.03
CA THR A 44 -1.62 -1.58 -12.08
C THR A 44 -0.22 -1.17 -11.68
N VAL A 45 -0.07 -0.33 -10.65
CA VAL A 45 1.25 0.04 -10.13
C VAL A 45 2.00 -1.21 -9.67
N GLU A 46 3.31 -1.22 -9.91
CA GLU A 46 4.19 -2.27 -9.38
C GLU A 46 4.10 -2.39 -7.87
N PHE A 47 4.28 -3.60 -7.36
CA PHE A 47 4.05 -3.87 -5.94
C PHE A 47 5.04 -3.10 -5.06
N GLU A 48 6.32 -3.07 -5.45
CA GLU A 48 7.35 -2.30 -4.75
C GLU A 48 7.04 -0.80 -4.71
N GLN A 49 6.51 -0.27 -5.80
CA GLN A 49 6.13 1.13 -5.87
C GLN A 49 4.94 1.44 -4.93
N LEU A 50 4.01 0.49 -4.76
CA LEU A 50 2.93 0.62 -3.77
C LEU A 50 3.46 0.59 -2.34
N VAL A 51 4.46 -0.23 -2.05
CA VAL A 51 5.15 -0.27 -0.75
C VAL A 51 5.86 1.08 -0.51
N ASP A 52 6.55 1.63 -1.50
CA ASP A 52 7.16 2.96 -1.41
C ASP A 52 6.15 4.06 -1.09
N TRP A 53 4.98 4.05 -1.76
CA TRP A 53 3.93 5.03 -1.46
C TRP A 53 3.47 4.97 -0.01
N LEU A 54 3.40 3.76 0.57
CA LEU A 54 3.03 3.58 1.96
C LEU A 54 4.15 4.04 2.91
N TYR A 55 5.43 3.83 2.60
CA TYR A 55 6.55 4.42 3.37
C TYR A 55 6.47 5.95 3.37
N THR A 56 6.25 6.56 2.21
CA THR A 56 6.05 8.02 2.09
C THR A 56 4.84 8.48 2.90
N GLY A 57 3.69 7.82 2.76
CA GLY A 57 2.44 8.22 3.44
C GLY A 57 2.44 8.01 4.95
N THR A 58 3.24 7.07 5.46
CA THR A 58 3.37 6.78 6.90
C THR A 58 4.49 7.58 7.57
N GLY A 59 5.35 8.25 6.79
CA GLY A 59 6.52 8.96 7.31
C GLY A 59 7.56 8.03 7.93
N ILE A 60 7.62 6.78 7.48
CA ILE A 60 8.63 5.80 7.89
C ILE A 60 9.76 5.81 6.86
N ALA A 61 11.01 5.86 7.31
CA ALA A 61 12.16 5.78 6.42
C ALA A 61 12.33 4.34 5.90
N ARG A 62 12.44 4.19 4.57
CA ARG A 62 12.77 2.91 3.94
C ARG A 62 14.28 2.77 3.87
N ASN A 63 14.86 1.87 4.67
CA ASN A 63 16.28 1.54 4.58
C ASN A 63 16.49 0.64 3.36
N ARG A 64 16.92 1.21 2.23
CA ARG A 64 17.19 0.48 0.97
C ARG A 64 18.56 -0.19 0.92
N ASN A 65 19.31 -0.19 2.02
CA ASN A 65 20.74 -0.50 2.03
C ASN A 65 21.09 -2.00 2.00
N GLU A 66 20.12 -2.90 1.81
CA GLU A 66 20.35 -4.35 1.95
C GLU A 66 20.20 -5.17 0.65
N GLU A 67 19.76 -4.58 -0.47
CA GLU A 67 19.50 -5.32 -1.72
C GLU A 67 20.64 -5.28 -2.76
N GLU A 68 21.77 -4.62 -2.48
CA GLU A 68 22.94 -4.56 -3.39
C GLU A 68 24.14 -5.45 -2.96
N ARG A 69 23.91 -6.55 -2.23
CA ARG A 69 24.98 -7.53 -1.89
C ARG A 69 24.72 -8.92 -2.45
#